data_AF-A0A7Y3ED98-F1
#
_entry.id   AF-A0A7Y3ED98-F1
#
_cell.length_a   1.000
_cell.length_b   1.000
_cell.length_c   1.000
_cell.angle_alpha   90.00
_cell.angle_beta   90.00
_cell.angle_gamma   90.00
#
_symmetry.space_group_name_H-M   'P 1'
#
loop_
_entity.id
_entity.type
_entity.pdbx_description
1 polymer ?
#
loop_
_entity_poly.entity_id
_entity_poly.type
_entity_poly.pdbx_seq_one_letter_code
_entity_poly.pdbx_strand_id
1 'polypeptide(L)' 'MSEKRLSRDDFAVIGRPQRKIDGLAKSTGRAAYTDDIVLPGMLHGKILRSPHPHAEILSIDTSKARALEG' A
#
# COMPACT_ATOMS: atom_id res chain seq x y z
N MET A 1 -40.86 -20.50 -16.64
CA MET A 1 -40.19 -19.18 -16.77
C MET A 1 -38.75 -19.46 -17.17
N SER A 2 -38.36 -19.15 -18.41
CA SER A 2 -37.00 -19.38 -18.91
C SER A 2 -36.17 -18.12 -18.70
N GLU A 3 -35.17 -18.19 -17.83
CA GLU A 3 -34.21 -17.11 -17.59
C GLU A 3 -33.30 -16.97 -18.81
N LYS A 4 -33.28 -15.78 -19.42
CA LYS A 4 -32.43 -15.48 -20.57
C LYS A 4 -31.00 -15.28 -20.07
N ARG A 5 -30.08 -16.18 -20.43
CA ARG A 5 -28.66 -16.05 -20.07
C ARG A 5 -28.01 -14.95 -20.91
N LEU A 6 -27.49 -13.93 -20.24
CA LEU A 6 -26.74 -12.84 -20.88
C LEU A 6 -25.39 -13.37 -21.42
N SER A 7 -25.01 -12.87 -22.58
CA SER A 7 -23.77 -13.14 -23.31
C SER A 7 -22.84 -11.93 -23.25
N ARG A 8 -21.56 -12.11 -23.63
CA ARG A 8 -20.58 -11.00 -23.66
C ARG A 8 -20.99 -9.86 -24.60
N ASP A 9 -21.76 -10.16 -25.64
CA ASP A 9 -22.18 -9.17 -26.63
C ASP A 9 -23.32 -8.27 -26.13
N ASP A 10 -24.03 -8.69 -25.07
CA ASP A 10 -25.10 -7.90 -24.44
C ASP A 10 -24.55 -6.69 -23.66
N PHE A 11 -23.23 -6.59 -23.46
CA PHE A 11 -22.60 -5.53 -22.70
C PHE A 11 -21.59 -4.72 -23.53
N ALA A 12 -21.69 -3.40 -23.42
CA ALA A 12 -20.75 -2.48 -24.06
C ALA A 12 -19.39 -2.40 -23.34
N VAL A 13 -19.34 -2.70 -22.04
CA VAL A 13 -18.14 -2.55 -21.21
C VAL A 13 -17.70 -3.85 -20.57
N ILE A 14 -18.64 -4.62 -20.00
CA ILE A 14 -18.34 -5.86 -19.26
C ILE A 14 -17.82 -6.94 -20.21
N GLY A 15 -16.75 -7.63 -19.81
CA GLY A 15 -16.17 -8.75 -20.57
C GLY A 15 -15.28 -8.34 -21.76
N ARG A 16 -15.01 -7.04 -21.94
CA ARG A 16 -14.15 -6.50 -23.00
C ARG A 16 -12.79 -6.06 -22.44
N PRO A 17 -11.68 -6.18 -23.21
CA PRO A 17 -10.38 -5.71 -22.78
C PRO A 17 -10.37 -4.17 -22.74
N GLN A 18 -10.46 -3.61 -21.54
CA GLN A 18 -10.38 -2.17 -21.33
C GLN A 18 -9.02 -1.78 -20.79
N ARG A 19 -8.55 -0.59 -21.19
CA ARG A 19 -7.37 0.00 -20.57
C ARG A 19 -7.68 0.33 -19.12
N LYS A 20 -6.73 0.04 -18.24
CA LYS A 20 -6.86 0.37 -16.83
C LYS A 20 -6.80 1.88 -16.65
N ILE A 21 -7.79 2.46 -15.97
CA ILE A 21 -7.94 3.92 -15.81
C ILE A 21 -6.70 4.54 -15.16
N ASP A 22 -6.16 3.88 -14.12
CA ASP A 22 -4.95 4.31 -13.41
C ASP A 22 -3.65 3.81 -14.06
N GLY A 23 -3.74 3.05 -15.15
CA GLY A 23 -2.62 2.30 -15.73
C GLY A 23 -1.49 3.21 -16.20
N LEU A 24 -1.83 4.32 -16.86
CA LEU A 24 -0.84 5.28 -17.35
C LEU A 24 -0.10 5.97 -16.20
N ALA A 25 -0.82 6.42 -15.17
CA ALA A 25 -0.22 7.10 -14.02
C ALA A 25 0.76 6.16 -13.28
N LYS A 26 0.37 4.88 -13.13
CA LYS A 26 1.21 3.85 -12.51
C LYS A 26 2.43 3.49 -13.35
N SER A 27 2.28 3.37 -14.67
CA SER A 27 3.40 3.01 -15.56
C SER A 27 4.40 4.13 -15.80
N THR A 28 4.02 5.37 -15.51
CA THR A 28 4.87 6.57 -15.75
C THR A 28 5.42 7.19 -14.46
N GLY A 29 5.17 6.57 -13.30
CA GLY A 29 5.62 7.10 -12.00
C GLY A 29 4.89 8.38 -11.56
N ARG A 30 3.71 8.68 -12.14
CA ARG A 30 2.90 9.85 -11.78
C ARG A 30 1.89 9.58 -10.68
N ALA A 31 1.59 8.31 -10.39
CA ALA A 31 0.76 7.94 -9.26
C ALA A 31 1.54 8.20 -7.97
N ALA A 32 0.98 9.02 -7.08
CA ALA A 32 1.55 9.24 -5.75
C ALA A 32 1.10 8.14 -4.79
N TYR A 33 2.04 7.64 -4.01
CA TYR A 33 1.85 6.68 -2.94
C TYR A 33 2.20 7.32 -1.59
N THR A 34 1.86 6.65 -0.48
CA THR A 34 2.08 7.19 0.87
C THR A 34 3.53 7.59 1.11
N ASP A 35 4.49 6.84 0.56
CA ASP A 35 5.92 7.09 0.73
C ASP A 35 6.43 8.28 -0.12
N ASP A 36 5.64 8.78 -1.08
CA ASP A 36 5.98 9.96 -1.89
C ASP A 36 5.57 11.27 -1.19
N ILE A 37 4.80 11.19 -0.10
CA ILE A 37 4.27 12.35 0.61
C ILE A 37 5.36 12.93 1.52
N VAL A 38 5.65 14.23 1.35
CA VAL A 38 6.54 14.99 2.23
C VAL A 38 5.78 16.17 2.83
N LEU A 39 5.78 16.27 4.16
CA LEU A 39 5.10 17.33 4.91
C LEU A 39 6.12 18.16 5.71
N PRO A 40 5.88 19.48 5.90
CA PRO A 40 6.70 20.30 6.79
C PRO A 40 6.77 19.71 8.21
N GLY A 41 7.97 19.52 8.74
CA GLY A 41 8.19 18.97 10.08
C GLY A 41 7.97 17.46 10.21
N MET A 42 7.92 16.72 9.09
CA MET A 42 7.75 15.26 9.11
C MET A 42 8.92 14.56 9.82
N LEU A 43 8.60 13.79 10.87
CA LEU A 43 9.57 12.92 11.54
C LEU A 43 9.76 11.63 10.76
N HIS A 44 11.00 11.11 10.75
CA HIS A 44 11.34 9.84 10.12
C HIS A 44 11.45 8.75 11.18
N GLY A 45 10.67 7.67 11.02
CA GLY A 45 10.63 6.55 11.96
C GLY A 45 11.39 5.33 11.45
N LYS A 46 12.00 4.57 12.36
CA LYS A 46 12.57 3.24 12.08
C LYS A 46 12.02 2.21 13.06
N ILE A 47 11.53 1.09 12.52
CA ILE A 47 10.88 0.05 13.32
C ILE A 47 11.92 -1.01 13.72
N LEU A 48 12.11 -1.22 15.03
CA LEU A 48 12.77 -2.41 15.56
C LEU A 48 11.73 -3.52 15.73
N ARG A 49 11.95 -4.66 15.07
CA ARG A 49 11.03 -5.80 15.11
C ARG A 49 11.56 -6.90 16.02
N SER A 50 10.65 -7.73 16.53
CA SER A 50 11.01 -8.91 17.29
C SER A 50 11.87 -9.86 16.44
N PRO A 51 12.99 -10.37 16.96
CA PRO A 51 13.74 -11.46 16.32
C PRO A 51 13.09 -12.83 16.56
N HIS A 52 12.07 -12.91 17.43
CA HIS A 52 11.40 -14.15 17.82
C HIS A 52 9.96 -14.18 17.29
N PRO A 53 9.49 -15.33 16.76
CA PRO A 53 8.09 -15.49 16.33
C PRO A 53 7.06 -15.35 17.46
N HIS A 54 7.42 -15.74 18.68
CA HIS A 54 6.61 -15.60 19.88
C HIS A 54 7.52 -15.39 21.10
N ALA A 55 7.29 -14.34 21.87
CA ALA A 55 8.00 -14.03 23.10
C ALA A 55 7.17 -13.06 23.95
N GLU A 56 7.41 -13.07 25.26
CA GLU A 56 6.92 -12.04 26.16
C GLU A 56 7.91 -10.87 26.21
N ILE A 57 7.41 -9.64 26.15
CA ILE A 57 8.25 -8.44 26.28
C ILE A 57 8.45 -8.15 27.76
N LEU A 58 9.64 -8.45 28.27
CA LEU A 58 9.99 -8.18 29.67
C LEU A 58 10.46 -6.73 29.88
N SER A 59 11.19 -6.18 28.91
CA SER A 59 11.73 -4.81 28.98
C SER A 59 12.07 -4.25 27.60
N ILE A 60 12.17 -2.91 27.52
CA ILE A 60 12.64 -2.17 26.35
C ILE A 60 13.61 -1.09 26.83
N ASP A 61 14.86 -1.15 26.40
CA ASP A 61 15.86 -0.09 26.63
C ASP A 61 16.00 0.78 25.38
N THR A 62 15.69 2.08 25.53
CA THR A 62 15.78 3.08 24.45
C THR A 62 16.95 4.04 24.61
N SER A 63 17.81 3.85 25.63
CA SER A 63 18.90 4.77 25.99
C SER A 63 19.80 5.09 24.78
N LYS A 64 20.25 4.06 24.06
CA LYS A 64 21.09 4.22 22.87
C LYS A 64 20.39 4.96 21.74
N ALA A 65 19.10 4.69 21.52
CA ALA A 65 18.34 5.35 20.47
C ALA A 65 18.15 6.85 20.76
N ARG A 66 17.95 7.23 22.03
CA ARG A 66 17.83 8.63 22.46
C ARG A 66 19.14 9.41 22.41
N ALA A 67 20.28 8.71 22.48
CA ALA A 67 21.60 9.33 22.41
C ALA A 67 22.06 9.61 20.97
N LEU A 68 21.34 9.11 19.96
CA LEU A 68 21.63 9.43 18.56
C LEU A 68 21.19 10.86 18.25
N GLU A 69 21.97 11.54 17.41
CA GLU A 69 21.54 12.79 16.79
C GLU A 69 20.39 12.50 15.82
N GLY A 70 19.37 13.36 15.86
CA GLY A 70 18.14 13.25 15.06
C GLY A 70 18.20 14.03 13.76
#